data_AF-A0A366I575-F1
#
_entry.id   AF-A0A366I575-F1
#
_cell.length_a   1.000
_cell.length_b   1.000
_cell.length_c   1.000
_cell.angle_alpha   90.00
_cell.angle_beta   90.00
_cell.angle_gamma   90.00
#
_symmetry.space_group_name_H-M   'P 1'
#
loop_
_entity.id
_entity.type
_entity.pdbx_description
1 polymer ?
#
loop_
_entity_poly.entity_id
_entity_poly.type
_entity_poly.pdbx_seq_one_letter_code
_entity_poly.pdbx_strand_id
1 'polypeptide(L)'
;MPEIMPGDILFIEDSMKDIATVERSFSMLKLNGIFQKVSAILLGKHELFDCSGSGRKPYDVLTEVLGEQQIPIVDGFDCCHTHPMLTLPVGATLTIDFYNDQISIMGQYLSE
;
A
#
# COMPACT_ATOMS: atom_id res chain seq x y z
N MET A 1 5.12 4.56 -16.22
CA MET A 1 4.80 3.66 -15.10
C MET A 1 5.36 2.29 -15.45
N PRO A 2 6.15 1.65 -14.58
CA PRO A 2 6.54 0.26 -14.79
C PRO A 2 5.30 -0.62 -14.92
N GLU A 3 5.39 -1.69 -15.69
CA GLU A 3 4.32 -2.67 -15.78
C GLU A 3 4.18 -3.40 -14.43
N ILE A 4 2.94 -3.51 -13.93
CA ILE A 4 2.64 -4.30 -12.73
C ILE A 4 2.39 -5.73 -13.18
N MET A 5 3.17 -6.66 -12.62
CA MET A 5 3.22 -8.07 -12.95
C MET A 5 2.51 -8.93 -11.89
N PRO A 6 2.01 -10.12 -12.26
CA PRO A 6 1.49 -11.08 -11.29
C PRO A 6 2.55 -11.43 -10.23
N GLY A 7 2.18 -11.34 -8.96
CA GLY A 7 3.06 -11.63 -7.82
C GLY A 7 3.74 -10.40 -7.20
N ASP A 8 3.67 -9.22 -7.83
CA ASP A 8 4.25 -7.99 -7.29
C ASP A 8 3.64 -7.61 -5.93
N ILE A 9 4.44 -6.97 -5.09
CA ILE A 9 3.96 -6.32 -3.87
C ILE A 9 3.70 -4.86 -4.21
N LEU A 10 2.44 -4.42 -4.06
CA LEU A 10 2.06 -3.03 -4.31
C LEU A 10 2.34 -2.18 -3.07
N PHE A 11 3.31 -1.28 -3.18
CA PHE A 11 3.52 -0.24 -2.17
C PHE A 11 2.85 1.07 -2.64
N ILE A 12 1.98 1.64 -1.80
CA ILE A 12 1.26 2.88 -2.05
C ILE A 12 1.14 3.72 -0.78
N GLU A 13 1.20 5.03 -0.93
CA GLU A 13 1.02 6.02 0.12
C GLU A 13 0.41 7.30 -0.47
N ASP A 14 -0.22 8.11 0.38
CA ASP A 14 -0.73 9.44 0.04
C ASP A 14 -0.62 10.33 1.29
N SER A 15 -0.69 11.65 1.09
CA SER A 15 -0.63 12.65 2.17
C SER A 15 -1.68 13.74 2.01
N MET A 16 -2.24 14.16 3.15
CA MET A 16 -3.20 15.27 3.28
C MET A 16 -4.35 15.16 2.27
N LYS A 17 -4.92 13.96 2.15
CA LYS A 17 -6.07 13.69 1.27
C LYS A 17 -7.31 13.41 2.10
N ASP A 18 -8.45 13.72 1.50
CA ASP A 18 -9.74 13.34 2.01
C ASP A 18 -10.09 11.90 1.61
N ILE A 19 -11.07 11.35 2.32
CA ILE A 19 -11.59 10.00 2.09
C ILE A 19 -12.09 9.80 0.65
N ALA A 20 -12.69 10.84 0.04
CA ALA A 20 -13.18 10.78 -1.33
C ALA A 20 -12.05 10.63 -2.36
N THR A 21 -10.94 11.35 -2.17
CA THR A 21 -9.76 11.22 -3.04
C THR A 21 -9.13 9.85 -2.89
N VAL A 22 -9.03 9.33 -1.66
CA VAL A 22 -8.50 7.99 -1.38
C VAL A 22 -9.36 6.90 -2.04
N GLU A 23 -10.68 6.96 -1.90
CA GLU A 23 -11.61 6.03 -2.54
C GLU A 23 -11.49 6.06 -4.07
N ARG A 24 -11.38 7.27 -4.66
CA ARG A 24 -11.18 7.46 -6.09
C ARG A 24 -9.88 6.80 -6.56
N SER A 25 -8.78 6.97 -5.82
CA SER A 25 -7.48 6.37 -6.15
C SER A 25 -7.51 4.84 -6.06
N PHE A 26 -8.09 4.27 -5.00
CA PHE A 26 -8.23 2.81 -4.88
C PHE A 26 -9.14 2.22 -5.95
N SER A 27 -10.26 2.89 -6.26
CA SER A 27 -11.17 2.45 -7.32
C SER A 27 -10.49 2.49 -8.69
N MET A 28 -9.63 3.47 -8.94
CA MET A 28 -8.82 3.52 -10.16
C MET A 28 -7.89 2.30 -10.27
N LEU A 29 -7.20 1.92 -9.19
CA LEU A 29 -6.37 0.71 -9.17
C LEU A 29 -7.19 -0.57 -9.42
N LYS A 30 -8.39 -0.65 -8.83
CA LYS A 30 -9.32 -1.76 -9.06
C LYS A 30 -9.75 -1.87 -10.52
N LEU A 31 -10.16 -0.76 -11.14
CA LEU A 31 -10.62 -0.72 -12.53
C LEU A 31 -9.50 -1.05 -13.53
N ASN A 32 -8.25 -0.76 -13.19
CA ASN A 32 -7.07 -1.16 -13.98
C ASN A 32 -6.63 -2.61 -13.73
N GLY A 33 -7.36 -3.33 -12.90
CA GLY A 33 -7.10 -4.72 -12.56
C GLY A 33 -5.82 -4.97 -11.76
N ILE A 34 -5.28 -3.93 -11.12
CA ILE A 34 -4.03 -4.01 -10.37
C ILE A 34 -4.16 -5.00 -9.21
N PHE A 35 -5.30 -4.96 -8.51
CA PHE A 35 -5.54 -5.85 -7.39
C PHE A 35 -5.55 -7.32 -7.78
N GLN A 36 -5.91 -7.71 -9.01
CA GLN A 36 -5.87 -9.12 -9.44
C GLN A 36 -4.44 -9.63 -9.71
N LYS A 37 -3.44 -8.75 -9.77
CA LYS A 37 -2.06 -9.11 -10.06
C LYS A 37 -1.21 -9.22 -8.80
N VAL A 38 -1.42 -8.33 -7.84
CA VAL A 38 -0.52 -8.13 -6.70
C VAL A 38 -0.72 -9.20 -5.63
N SER A 39 0.37 -9.63 -5.00
CA SER A 39 0.36 -10.67 -3.96
C SER A 39 0.14 -10.12 -2.55
N ALA A 40 0.45 -8.85 -2.33
CA ALA A 40 0.22 -8.12 -1.09
C ALA A 40 0.20 -6.60 -1.35
N ILE A 41 -0.34 -5.85 -0.39
CA ILE A 41 -0.32 -4.38 -0.40
C ILE A 41 0.43 -3.88 0.84
N LEU A 42 1.39 -2.98 0.66
CA LEU A 42 1.97 -2.15 1.70
C LEU A 42 1.32 -0.77 1.61
N LEU A 43 0.44 -0.46 2.57
CA LEU A 43 -0.20 0.85 2.67
C LEU A 43 0.60 1.70 3.66
N GLY A 44 1.25 2.75 3.16
CA GLY A 44 1.95 3.72 4.00
C GLY A 44 0.98 4.45 4.94
N LYS A 45 1.47 4.93 6.09
CA LYS A 45 0.64 5.82 6.94
C LYS A 45 0.21 7.04 6.14
N HIS A 46 -1.05 7.42 6.29
CA HIS A 46 -1.60 8.59 5.61
C HIS A 46 -1.47 9.82 6.49
N GLU A 47 -0.55 10.71 6.13
CA GLU A 47 -0.33 11.95 6.88
C GLU A 47 -1.59 12.83 6.85
N LEU A 48 -2.09 13.25 8.02
CA LEU A 48 -3.21 14.18 8.19
C LEU A 48 -4.42 13.83 7.31
N PHE A 49 -4.78 12.53 7.27
CA PHE A 49 -5.94 12.05 6.54
C PHE A 49 -7.25 12.70 7.02
N ASP A 50 -8.03 13.24 6.08
CA ASP A 50 -9.35 13.79 6.36
C ASP A 50 -10.43 12.73 6.09
N CYS A 51 -10.94 12.12 7.15
CA CYS A 51 -12.02 11.12 7.06
C CYS A 51 -13.40 11.73 6.74
N SER A 52 -13.51 13.06 6.56
CA SER A 52 -14.75 13.80 6.33
C SER A 52 -15.85 13.47 7.35
N GLY A 53 -15.45 13.27 8.62
CA GLY A 53 -16.35 12.96 9.73
C GLY A 53 -16.85 11.52 9.80
N SER A 54 -16.41 10.62 8.90
CA SER A 54 -16.87 9.22 8.87
C SER A 54 -16.29 8.33 9.97
N GLY A 55 -15.15 8.72 10.55
CA GLY A 55 -14.38 7.87 11.48
C GLY A 55 -13.65 6.70 10.82
N ARG A 56 -13.76 6.55 9.49
CA ARG A 56 -13.06 5.51 8.71
C ARG A 56 -11.60 5.89 8.49
N LYS A 57 -10.77 4.88 8.28
CA LYS A 57 -9.36 4.96 7.86
C LYS A 57 -9.23 4.63 6.38
N PRO A 58 -8.10 4.98 5.73
CA PRO A 58 -7.81 4.53 4.36
C PRO A 58 -7.91 3.00 4.19
N TYR A 59 -7.48 2.22 5.19
CA TYR A 59 -7.65 0.76 5.19
C TYR A 59 -9.11 0.33 5.00
N ASP A 60 -10.06 0.94 5.72
CA ASP A 60 -11.48 0.58 5.62
C ASP A 60 -12.02 0.83 4.21
N VAL A 61 -11.60 1.92 3.58
CA VAL A 61 -11.95 2.26 2.19
C VAL A 61 -11.33 1.28 1.21
N LEU A 62 -10.06 0.89 1.42
CA LEU A 62 -9.41 -0.11 0.58
C LEU A 62 -10.14 -1.46 0.69
N THR A 63 -10.54 -1.89 1.88
CA THR A 63 -11.32 -3.11 2.08
C THR A 63 -12.68 -3.04 1.37
N GLU A 64 -13.39 -1.92 1.45
CA GLU A 64 -14.64 -1.71 0.72
C GLU A 64 -14.43 -1.80 -0.80
N VAL A 65 -13.38 -1.15 -1.32
CA VAL A 65 -13.03 -1.22 -2.74
C VAL A 65 -12.65 -2.63 -3.15
N LEU A 66 -11.88 -3.39 -2.35
CA LEU A 66 -11.52 -4.78 -2.67
C LEU A 66 -12.74 -5.71 -2.71
N GLY A 67 -13.75 -5.46 -1.87
CA GLY A 67 -14.95 -6.29 -1.80
C GLY A 67 -14.60 -7.69 -1.30
N GLU A 68 -14.94 -8.73 -2.06
CA GLU A 68 -14.66 -10.12 -1.70
C GLU A 68 -13.19 -10.54 -1.91
N GLN A 69 -12.42 -9.71 -2.63
CA GLN A 69 -11.06 -10.05 -3.00
C GLN A 69 -10.13 -10.06 -1.79
N GLN A 70 -9.59 -11.24 -1.46
CA GLN A 70 -8.67 -11.41 -0.35
C GLN A 70 -7.24 -11.11 -0.79
N ILE A 71 -6.69 -9.99 -0.32
CA ILE A 71 -5.28 -9.63 -0.49
C ILE A 71 -4.70 -9.33 0.90
N PRO A 72 -3.55 -9.90 1.27
CA PRO A 72 -2.85 -9.52 2.49
C PRO A 72 -2.40 -8.05 2.45
N ILE A 73 -2.66 -7.29 3.51
CA ILE A 73 -2.37 -5.85 3.60
C ILE A 73 -1.57 -5.58 4.86
N VAL A 74 -0.45 -4.88 4.72
CA VAL A 74 0.20 -4.17 5.84
C VAL A 74 -0.33 -2.75 5.86
N ASP A 75 -1.06 -2.39 6.90
CA ASP A 75 -1.59 -1.04 7.10
C ASP A 75 -0.65 -0.23 8.02
N GLY A 76 -0.18 0.92 7.52
CA GLY A 76 0.61 1.87 8.28
C GLY A 76 2.12 1.69 8.21
N PHE A 77 2.67 1.33 7.04
CA PHE A 77 4.12 1.25 6.86
C PHE A 77 4.80 2.64 6.94
N ASP A 78 5.91 2.74 7.68
CA ASP A 78 6.64 3.99 7.97
C ASP A 78 7.58 4.42 6.82
N CYS A 79 7.13 4.33 5.56
CA CYS A 79 7.85 4.87 4.39
C CYS A 79 6.91 5.83 3.65
N CYS A 80 6.56 6.96 4.26
CA CYS A 80 5.56 7.89 3.76
C CYS A 80 5.85 9.30 4.28
N HIS A 81 4.88 10.22 4.18
CA HIS A 81 5.03 11.60 4.63
C HIS A 81 5.03 11.76 6.17
N THR A 82 4.79 10.71 6.95
CA THR A 82 4.88 10.77 8.41
C THR A 82 6.33 10.67 8.91
N HIS A 83 6.56 11.04 10.17
CA HIS A 83 7.86 10.89 10.83
C HIS A 83 7.82 9.80 11.90
N PRO A 84 8.86 8.93 12.00
CA PRO A 84 10.06 8.85 11.15
C PRO A 84 9.76 8.26 9.76
N MET A 85 10.70 8.38 8.82
CA MET A 85 10.60 7.82 7.46
C MET A 85 11.73 6.81 7.20
N LEU A 86 11.36 5.54 7.00
CA LEU A 86 12.22 4.48 6.52
C LEU A 86 12.54 4.70 5.03
N THR A 87 13.68 4.16 4.57
CA THR A 87 14.05 4.15 3.15
C THR A 87 13.73 2.79 2.55
N LEU A 88 12.96 2.76 1.45
CA LEU A 88 12.55 1.54 0.76
C LEU A 88 13.05 1.55 -0.70
N PRO A 89 13.85 0.57 -1.15
CA PRO A 89 14.18 0.43 -2.56
C PRO A 89 12.97 -0.03 -3.37
N VAL A 90 12.67 0.64 -4.48
CA VAL A 90 11.58 0.30 -5.39
C VAL A 90 12.09 -0.63 -6.49
N GLY A 91 11.37 -1.72 -6.74
CA GLY A 91 11.76 -2.76 -7.71
C GLY A 91 12.61 -3.89 -7.13
N ALA A 92 13.01 -3.80 -5.85
CA ALA A 92 13.62 -4.90 -5.12
C ALA A 92 12.56 -5.93 -4.69
N THR A 93 12.98 -7.18 -4.53
CA THR A 93 12.11 -8.21 -3.95
C THR A 93 11.97 -8.00 -2.46
N LEU A 94 10.75 -8.05 -1.92
CA LEU A 94 10.48 -8.00 -0.48
C LEU A 94 9.87 -9.33 -0.02
N THR A 95 10.02 -9.63 1.26
CA THR A 95 9.25 -10.67 1.95
C THR A 95 8.49 -10.01 3.11
N ILE A 96 7.20 -10.35 3.22
CA ILE A 96 6.33 -9.90 4.31
C ILE A 96 5.93 -11.14 5.10
N ASP A 97 6.31 -11.18 6.37
CA ASP A 97 5.89 -12.18 7.33
C ASP A 97 4.77 -11.60 8.20
N PHE A 98 3.53 -11.96 7.89
CA PHE A 98 2.33 -11.53 8.62
C PHE A 98 2.15 -12.24 9.97
N TYR A 99 2.90 -13.30 10.26
CA TYR A 99 2.84 -13.97 11.57
C TYR A 99 3.78 -13.31 12.58
N ASN A 100 4.92 -12.80 12.10
CA ASN A 100 5.95 -12.16 12.93
C ASN A 100 6.00 -10.63 12.78
N ASP A 101 5.04 -10.04 12.05
CA ASP A 101 4.97 -8.59 11.77
C ASP A 101 6.28 -8.02 11.19
N GLN A 102 6.87 -8.71 10.22
CA GLN A 102 8.19 -8.36 9.66
C GLN A 102 8.15 -8.12 8.14
N ILE A 103 8.86 -7.08 7.69
CA ILE A 103 9.15 -6.83 6.28
C ILE A 103 10.66 -6.86 6.08
N SER A 104 11.13 -7.61 5.09
CA SER A 104 12.55 -7.74 4.76
C SER A 104 12.79 -7.48 3.27
N ILE A 105 13.89 -6.78 2.95
CA ILE A 105 14.39 -6.65 1.58
C ILE A 105 15.21 -7.89 1.26
N MET A 106 14.89 -8.52 0.13
CA MET A 106 15.56 -9.73 -0.34
C MET A 106 16.53 -9.37 -1.46
N GLY A 107 17.80 -9.74 -1.28
CA GLY A 107 18.83 -9.56 -2.29
C GLY A 107 19.43 -8.15 -2.36
N GLN A 108 20.29 -7.96 -3.36
CA GLN A 108 21.08 -6.74 -3.56
C GLN A 108 20.27 -5.68 -4.33
N TYR A 109 20.27 -4.44 -3.84
CA TYR A 109 19.58 -3.29 -4.46
C TYR A 109 20.51 -2.10 -4.77
N LEU A 110 21.81 -2.22 -4.47
CA LEU A 110 22.87 -1.27 -4.83
C LEU A 110 24.07 -2.02 -5.37
N SER A 111 24.77 -1.45 -6.35
CA SER A 111 26.09 -1.95 -6.76
C SER A 111 27.10 -1.80 -5.61
N GLU A 112 28.08 -2.69 -5.57
CA GLU A 112 29.25 -2.55 -4.69
C GLU A 112 30.11 -1.32 -5.04
#